data_AF-A0A453AHH3-F1
#
_entry.id   AF-A0A453AHH3-F1
#
_cell.length_a   1.000
_cell.length_b   1.000
_cell.length_c   1.000
_cell.angle_alpha   90.00
_cell.angle_beta   90.00
_cell.angle_gamma   90.00
#
_symmetry.space_group_name_H-M   'P 1'
#
loop_
_entity.id
_entity.type
_entity.pdbx_description
1 polymer ?
#
loop_
_entity_poly.entity_id
_entity_poly.type
_entity_poly.pdbx_seq_one_letter_code
_entity_poly.pdbx_strand_id
1 'polypeptide(L)'
;AEFVRAAVPDGKTVDAMVLSTVKRKTSTPLNGTEHEVNVDEEDGFILRDRLLPLIICLLRTDKVPAVLRMYRDTLITVMKASIKSTVAEMLPVLISKPIDSDSVTGDRAADSDAGGQSLANKLRSLSSEGFVQLLSAIFSIVQVHLQQAAEVKKIVQWIMRNLDGNISPDDRNPVVQHGGSVDLSQEKDYDVTSRVSNTVTRTPTKLPLFQGKTNDMSSINSIKNIRADVLRESTEAVFAACDAAHGRWAKLLGVRAALHPKLRLQEFLIIYNITEEFIAATEKVGGRLGYNIRGILQQQSKQFVEYQHSVRMAKIKAVLDQETWIAVDVPEEFQAIVLSLSSTDFPVNGMEMPSNDNNSKLSEDGVSTSQESAHSTENNVENSNGTSTTSNENKVESTSQTENSVAGHVRPVAQTIVLGGVGYHMVNCGLILLKMLSEYVDISKCLPSLSFEVVQRVVEILKHFNTRTCQLVLGAGAMQVSGLKSITSKHLALASQIISFVHSLIPDIRRVLFLKIPEARKHLLMSELDRVTQDYKVHRDEIHTKLVQIMRERLLANLRKLPQIVESWNGPDDNDSQPSLFAKAVTKVV
;
A
#
# COMPACT_ATOMS: atom_id res chain seq x y z
N ALA A 1 10.12 12.24 46.53
CA ALA A 1 11.46 11.95 45.95
C ALA A 1 11.64 10.47 45.73
N GLU A 2 11.65 9.63 46.77
CA GLU A 2 11.93 8.18 46.68
C GLU A 2 11.00 7.43 45.74
N PHE A 3 9.68 7.65 45.82
CA PHE A 3 8.72 7.07 44.87
C PHE A 3 9.12 7.31 43.41
N VAL A 4 9.51 8.54 43.05
CA VAL A 4 9.88 8.88 41.68
C VAL A 4 11.17 8.18 41.25
N ARG A 5 12.16 8.03 42.16
CA ARG A 5 13.40 7.28 41.92
C ARG A 5 13.20 5.76 41.82
N ALA A 6 12.18 5.22 42.47
CA ALA A 6 11.84 3.80 42.41
C ALA A 6 10.94 3.46 41.21
N ALA A 7 10.08 4.39 40.79
CA ALA A 7 9.12 4.20 39.70
C ALA A 7 9.70 4.48 38.31
N VAL A 8 10.63 5.43 38.20
CA VAL A 8 11.39 5.71 36.96
C VAL A 8 12.69 4.90 37.03
N PRO A 9 13.01 4.08 36.01
CA PRO A 9 14.22 3.26 36.03
C PRO A 9 15.47 4.16 35.97
N ASP A 10 16.60 3.67 36.46
CA ASP A 10 17.88 4.37 36.39
C ASP A 10 18.42 4.29 34.95
N GLY A 11 17.79 5.09 34.07
CA GLY A 11 17.67 4.80 32.64
C GLY A 11 18.98 4.57 31.90
N LYS A 12 20.11 5.06 32.42
CA LYS A 12 21.44 4.87 31.81
C LYS A 12 21.84 3.41 31.65
N THR A 13 21.53 2.53 32.60
CA THR A 13 21.96 1.11 32.51
C THR A 13 21.09 0.33 31.55
N VAL A 14 19.77 0.52 31.63
CA VAL A 14 18.77 -0.14 30.78
C VAL A 14 18.88 0.36 29.33
N ASP A 15 18.95 1.68 29.13
CA ASP A 15 19.15 2.27 27.80
C ASP A 15 20.46 1.78 27.18
N ALA A 16 21.57 1.73 27.95
CA ALA A 16 22.84 1.21 27.46
C ALA A 16 22.80 -0.30 27.12
N MET A 17 22.07 -1.11 27.89
CA MET A 17 21.89 -2.53 27.59
C MET A 17 21.10 -2.73 26.30
N VAL A 18 19.97 -2.03 26.14
CA VAL A 18 19.18 -2.04 24.90
C VAL A 18 20.02 -1.54 23.73
N LEU A 19 20.74 -0.43 23.89
CA LEU A 19 21.57 0.14 22.82
C LEU A 19 22.75 -0.78 22.46
N SER A 20 23.34 -1.50 23.42
CA SER A 20 24.39 -2.50 23.14
C SER A 20 23.84 -3.68 22.33
N THR A 21 22.61 -4.11 22.64
CA THR A 21 21.91 -5.19 21.93
C THR A 21 21.54 -4.75 20.52
N VAL A 22 21.03 -3.53 20.34
CA VAL A 22 20.73 -2.97 19.03
C VAL A 22 22.01 -2.76 18.22
N LYS A 23 23.09 -2.22 18.80
CA LYS A 23 24.41 -2.10 18.14
C LYS A 23 24.92 -3.47 17.66
N ARG A 24 24.79 -4.52 18.48
CA ARG A 24 25.13 -5.91 18.09
C ARG A 24 24.23 -6.46 16.98
N LYS A 25 22.93 -6.14 16.98
CA LYS A 25 22.01 -6.48 15.87
C LYS A 25 22.36 -5.72 14.58
N THR A 26 22.80 -4.47 14.65
CA THR A 26 23.24 -3.70 13.46
C THR A 26 24.56 -4.18 12.83
N SER A 27 25.26 -5.14 13.43
CA SER A 27 26.45 -5.81 12.87
C SER A 27 26.17 -7.18 12.22
N THR A 28 24.91 -7.61 12.13
CA THR A 28 24.51 -8.86 11.45
C THR A 28 23.32 -8.58 10.51
N PRO A 29 23.23 -9.25 9.34
CA PRO A 29 22.09 -9.05 8.44
C PRO A 29 20.77 -9.42 9.13
N LEU A 30 19.70 -8.65 8.88
CA LEU A 30 18.38 -8.93 9.45
C LEU A 30 17.90 -10.33 9.00
N ASN A 31 17.74 -11.23 9.96
CA ASN A 31 16.75 -12.29 9.86
C ASN A 31 15.83 -12.21 11.08
N GLY A 32 14.55 -12.53 10.87
CA GLY A 32 13.49 -12.23 11.82
C GLY A 32 13.65 -12.97 13.15
N THR A 33 13.58 -12.23 14.25
CA THR A 33 13.10 -12.73 15.55
C THR A 33 12.76 -11.53 16.42
N GLU A 34 11.47 -11.24 16.50
CA GLU A 34 10.92 -10.40 17.55
C GLU A 34 11.16 -11.13 18.87
N HIS A 35 12.11 -10.62 19.67
CA HIS A 35 12.08 -10.89 21.09
C HIS A 35 11.11 -9.88 21.68
N GLU A 36 9.91 -10.34 22.00
CA GLU A 36 9.08 -9.67 23.00
C GLU A 36 9.98 -9.44 24.22
N VAL A 37 10.20 -8.17 24.57
CA VAL A 37 10.79 -7.84 25.88
C VAL A 37 9.69 -8.12 26.89
N ASN A 38 9.58 -9.40 27.23
CA ASN A 38 8.78 -9.88 28.33
C ASN A 38 9.49 -9.35 29.58
N VAL A 39 8.89 -8.35 30.21
CA VAL A 39 9.31 -7.94 31.55
C VAL A 39 8.95 -9.12 32.44
N ASP A 40 9.96 -9.83 32.95
CA ASP A 40 9.75 -11.00 33.79
C ASP A 40 8.78 -10.64 34.92
N GLU A 41 7.85 -11.55 35.23
CA GLU A 41 6.87 -11.30 36.30
C GLU A 41 7.60 -10.98 37.63
N GLU A 42 8.80 -11.55 37.82
CA GLU A 42 9.72 -11.26 38.93
C GLU A 42 10.08 -9.77 39.06
N ASP A 43 10.41 -9.08 37.96
CA ASP A 43 10.71 -7.64 37.97
C ASP A 43 9.48 -6.81 38.40
N GLY A 44 8.28 -7.26 37.99
CA GLY A 44 7.00 -6.69 38.41
C GLY A 44 6.76 -6.85 39.92
N PHE A 45 7.08 -8.02 40.49
CA PHE A 45 7.02 -8.25 41.95
C PHE A 45 8.04 -7.39 42.71
N ILE A 46 9.30 -7.33 42.27
CA ILE A 46 10.35 -6.50 42.89
C ILE A 46 9.97 -5.01 42.88
N LEU A 47 9.42 -4.52 41.76
CA LEU A 47 8.93 -3.15 41.65
C LEU A 47 7.75 -2.88 42.60
N ARG A 48 6.81 -3.83 42.70
CA ARG A 48 5.65 -3.74 43.60
C ARG A 48 6.07 -3.66 45.06
N ASP A 49 6.99 -4.51 45.50
CA ASP A 49 7.47 -4.52 46.89
C ASP A 49 8.23 -3.24 47.26
N ARG A 50 8.94 -2.63 46.30
CA ARG A 50 9.58 -1.31 46.49
C ARG A 50 8.57 -0.16 46.54
N LEU A 51 7.52 -0.20 45.74
CA LEU A 51 6.53 0.90 45.64
C LEU A 51 5.43 0.84 46.70
N LEU A 52 5.07 -0.36 47.19
CA LEU A 52 3.97 -0.57 48.13
C LEU A 52 4.14 0.24 49.44
N PRO A 53 5.29 0.21 50.16
CA PRO A 53 5.48 1.01 51.37
C PRO A 53 5.41 2.52 51.09
N LEU A 54 5.97 2.95 49.96
CA LEU A 54 6.02 4.36 49.56
C LEU A 54 4.62 4.90 49.26
N ILE A 55 3.79 4.14 48.54
CA ILE A 55 2.41 4.53 48.24
C ILE A 55 1.57 4.57 49.52
N ILE A 56 1.72 3.61 50.43
CA ILE A 56 1.01 3.61 51.74
C ILE A 56 1.40 4.84 52.58
N CYS A 57 2.67 5.20 52.64
CA CYS A 57 3.12 6.40 53.35
C CYS A 57 2.60 7.69 52.69
N LEU A 58 2.54 7.75 51.36
CA LEU A 58 2.00 8.91 50.63
C LEU A 58 0.48 9.05 50.80
N LEU A 59 -0.26 7.94 50.91
CA LEU A 59 -1.70 7.94 51.22
C LEU A 59 -1.98 8.53 52.60
N ARG A 60 -1.22 8.11 53.62
CA ARG A 60 -1.34 8.65 54.99
C ARG A 60 -1.04 10.14 55.10
N THR A 61 -0.38 10.73 54.11
CA THR A 61 -0.02 12.16 54.08
C THR A 61 -0.81 12.98 53.07
N ASP A 62 -1.81 12.39 52.40
CA ASP A 62 -2.61 12.97 51.31
C ASP A 62 -1.78 13.61 50.17
N LYS A 63 -0.61 13.02 49.88
CA LYS A 63 0.35 13.56 48.89
C LYS A 63 0.47 12.74 47.61
N VAL A 64 -0.28 11.64 47.49
CA VAL A 64 -0.20 10.74 46.31
C VAL A 64 -0.48 11.48 45.00
N PRO A 65 -1.56 12.28 44.84
CA PRO A 65 -1.84 12.95 43.56
C PRO A 65 -0.74 13.95 43.17
N ALA A 66 -0.20 14.68 44.14
CA ALA A 66 0.91 15.61 43.91
C ALA A 66 2.20 14.89 43.49
N VAL A 67 2.52 13.75 44.13
CA VAL A 67 3.69 12.94 43.76
C VAL A 67 3.52 12.25 42.41
N LEU A 68 2.30 11.85 42.02
CA LEU A 68 2.02 11.31 40.68
C LEU A 68 2.18 12.36 39.57
N ARG A 69 1.85 13.63 39.83
CA ARG A 69 2.17 14.75 38.91
C ARG A 69 3.67 14.94 38.75
N MET A 70 4.42 14.93 39.85
CA MET A 70 5.90 14.97 39.80
C MET A 70 6.48 13.76 39.05
N TYR A 71 5.90 12.58 39.22
CA TYR A 71 6.29 11.36 38.50
C TYR A 71 6.03 11.50 36.99
N ARG A 72 4.84 11.94 36.57
CA ARG A 72 4.52 12.26 35.16
C ARG A 72 5.55 13.21 34.57
N ASP A 73 5.81 14.34 35.22
CA ASP A 73 6.69 15.38 34.69
C ASP A 73 8.15 14.88 34.60
N THR A 74 8.56 14.02 35.52
CA THR A 74 9.86 13.31 35.47
C THR A 74 9.91 12.28 34.34
N LEU A 75 8.87 11.46 34.18
CA LEU A 75 8.75 10.44 33.14
C LEU A 75 8.78 11.06 31.74
N ILE A 76 8.06 12.16 31.51
CA ILE A 76 8.13 12.96 30.28
C ILE A 76 9.56 13.43 30.02
N THR A 77 10.27 13.87 31.06
CA THR A 77 11.64 14.38 30.96
C THR A 77 12.63 13.26 30.62
N VAL A 78 12.53 12.10 31.29
CA VAL A 78 13.35 10.92 31.04
C VAL A 78 13.07 10.37 29.63
N MET A 79 11.81 10.15 29.25
CA MET A 79 11.44 9.74 27.89
C MET A 79 12.06 10.65 26.81
N LYS A 80 11.97 11.97 26.99
CA LYS A 80 12.57 12.95 26.07
C LYS A 80 14.11 12.95 26.09
N ALA A 81 14.74 12.55 27.21
CA ALA A 81 16.19 12.48 27.38
C ALA A 81 16.77 11.18 26.82
N SER A 82 16.17 10.03 27.09
CA SER A 82 16.56 8.72 26.56
C SER A 82 16.52 8.70 25.03
N ILE A 83 15.42 9.18 24.42
CA ILE A 83 15.34 9.33 22.95
C ILE A 83 16.45 10.26 22.41
N LYS A 84 16.78 11.34 23.14
CA LYS A 84 17.87 12.25 22.75
C LYS A 84 19.25 11.58 22.86
N SER A 85 19.51 10.80 23.91
CA SER A 85 20.77 10.04 24.08
C SER A 85 20.91 8.99 22.98
N THR A 86 19.84 8.22 22.72
CA THR A 86 19.76 7.24 21.62
C THR A 86 20.19 7.85 20.29
N VAL A 87 19.64 9.01 19.94
CA VAL A 87 20.03 9.75 18.72
C VAL A 87 21.49 10.20 18.77
N ALA A 88 21.95 10.75 19.89
CA ALA A 88 23.34 11.21 20.02
C ALA A 88 24.38 10.08 19.94
N GLU A 89 24.05 8.88 20.43
CA GLU A 89 24.96 7.73 20.51
C GLU A 89 24.92 6.84 19.26
N MET A 90 23.78 6.73 18.57
CA MET A 90 23.66 5.93 17.34
C MET A 90 24.13 6.70 16.11
N LEU A 91 23.91 8.03 16.06
CA LEU A 91 24.20 8.84 14.88
C LEU A 91 25.67 8.78 14.41
N PRO A 92 26.71 8.78 15.29
CA PRO A 92 28.09 8.59 14.85
C PRO A 92 28.34 7.21 14.23
N VAL A 93 27.75 6.14 14.80
CA VAL A 93 27.89 4.75 14.32
C VAL A 93 27.21 4.54 12.98
N LEU A 94 26.05 5.17 12.76
CA LEU A 94 25.27 5.05 11.54
C LEU A 94 25.80 5.91 10.39
N ILE A 95 26.57 6.97 10.68
CA ILE A 95 27.26 7.79 9.67
C ILE A 95 28.62 7.20 9.27
N SER A 96 29.28 6.45 10.16
CA SER A 96 30.61 5.89 9.88
C SER A 96 30.63 4.55 9.15
N LYS A 97 29.48 3.89 8.95
CA LYS A 97 29.36 2.75 8.04
C LYS A 97 29.64 3.20 6.59
N PRO A 98 30.55 2.54 5.84
CA PRO A 98 30.70 2.79 4.42
C PRO A 98 29.39 2.54 3.67
N ILE A 99 29.19 3.29 2.59
CA ILE A 99 28.14 2.99 1.61
C ILE A 99 28.66 1.83 0.76
N ASP A 100 28.34 0.60 1.16
CA ASP A 100 28.63 -0.58 0.36
C ASP A 100 27.65 -0.66 -0.82
N SER A 101 28.17 -0.28 -1.99
CA SER A 101 27.72 -0.60 -3.35
C SER A 101 26.44 0.04 -3.92
N ASP A 102 26.59 0.45 -5.19
CA ASP A 102 25.54 0.72 -6.20
C ASP A 102 24.57 1.90 -6.00
N SER A 103 25.14 3.12 -6.03
CA SER A 103 24.57 4.16 -6.89
C SER A 103 25.65 5.07 -7.48
N VAL A 104 25.81 5.01 -8.80
CA VAL A 104 26.60 6.01 -9.54
C VAL A 104 25.75 7.25 -9.76
N THR A 105 26.00 8.29 -8.97
CA THR A 105 25.80 9.69 -9.39
C THR A 105 26.94 10.51 -8.80
N GLY A 106 27.86 10.91 -9.67
CA GLY A 106 28.96 11.77 -9.26
C GLY A 106 28.48 13.19 -9.04
N ASP A 107 28.64 13.69 -7.81
CA ASP A 107 29.16 15.03 -7.62
C ASP A 107 29.97 15.07 -6.32
N ARG A 108 31.28 15.29 -6.44
CA ARG A 108 32.22 15.42 -5.32
C ARG A 108 33.01 16.71 -5.47
N ALA A 109 32.39 17.81 -5.05
CA ALA A 109 33.16 18.95 -4.55
C ALA A 109 33.54 18.64 -3.09
N ALA A 110 34.84 18.49 -2.83
CA ALA A 110 35.35 18.50 -1.47
C ALA A 110 35.33 19.94 -0.95
N ASP A 111 34.91 20.14 0.30
CA ASP A 111 35.75 20.90 1.24
C ASP A 111 35.30 20.70 2.70
N SER A 112 36.21 21.06 3.61
CA SER A 112 36.19 20.73 5.03
C SER A 112 35.13 21.51 5.83
N ASP A 113 34.16 20.82 6.42
CA ASP A 113 33.53 21.26 7.69
C ASP A 113 32.90 20.10 8.50
N ALA A 114 33.75 19.23 9.05
CA ALA A 114 33.32 18.11 9.89
C ALA A 114 32.86 18.54 11.33
N GLY A 115 33.01 19.82 11.68
CA GLY A 115 32.67 20.35 13.01
C GLY A 115 31.26 20.94 13.12
N GLY A 116 30.73 21.55 12.05
CA GLY A 116 29.56 22.44 12.13
C GLY A 116 28.17 21.86 11.80
N GLN A 117 28.06 20.63 11.30
CA GLN A 117 26.78 20.16 10.75
C GLN A 117 25.70 19.96 11.82
N SER A 118 24.64 20.77 11.73
CA SER A 118 23.42 20.68 12.55
C SER A 118 22.88 19.24 12.62
N LEU A 119 22.33 18.86 13.77
CA LEU A 119 21.68 17.55 13.98
C LEU A 119 20.66 17.22 12.89
N ALA A 120 19.92 18.22 12.40
CA ALA A 120 18.97 18.04 11.31
C ALA A 120 19.65 17.68 9.97
N ASN A 121 20.86 18.19 9.70
CA ASN A 121 21.62 17.84 8.50
C ASN A 121 22.16 16.41 8.62
N LYS A 122 22.74 16.05 9.77
CA LYS A 122 23.22 14.68 10.06
C LYS A 122 22.10 13.64 9.98
N LEU A 123 20.90 13.96 10.44
CA LEU A 123 19.71 13.09 10.30
C LEU A 123 19.19 13.00 8.86
N ARG A 124 19.43 14.00 8.00
CA ARG A 124 19.10 13.94 6.58
C ARG A 124 20.14 13.19 5.75
N SER A 125 21.41 13.21 6.14
CA SER A 125 22.49 12.49 5.44
C SER A 125 22.51 10.99 5.70
N LEU A 126 21.75 10.47 6.68
CA LEU A 126 21.58 9.02 6.87
C LEU A 126 20.95 8.34 5.64
N SER A 127 21.42 7.13 5.32
CA SER A 127 20.75 6.23 4.39
C SER A 127 19.34 5.85 4.87
N SER A 128 18.53 5.28 3.98
CA SER A 128 17.21 4.73 4.33
C SER A 128 17.34 3.68 5.45
N GLU A 129 18.23 2.70 5.26
CA GLU A 129 18.53 1.65 6.25
C GLU A 129 19.04 2.23 7.59
N GLY A 130 20.01 3.16 7.54
CA GLY A 130 20.56 3.78 8.76
C GLY A 130 19.52 4.57 9.55
N PHE A 131 18.57 5.22 8.86
CA PHE A 131 17.44 5.88 9.52
C PHE A 131 16.46 4.87 10.13
N VAL A 132 16.19 3.74 9.47
CA VAL A 132 15.36 2.66 10.05
C VAL A 132 16.03 2.07 11.29
N GLN A 133 17.33 1.77 11.25
CA GLN A 133 18.08 1.28 12.42
C GLN A 133 18.01 2.24 13.62
N LEU A 134 18.04 3.56 13.36
CA LEU A 134 17.83 4.59 14.37
C LEU A 134 16.40 4.54 14.95
N LEU A 135 15.38 4.42 14.10
CA LEU A 135 13.98 4.30 14.55
C LEU A 135 13.76 3.02 15.38
N SER A 136 14.30 1.88 14.99
CA SER A 136 14.24 0.63 15.77
C SER A 136 14.88 0.79 17.15
N ALA A 137 16.06 1.41 17.24
CA ALA A 137 16.72 1.69 18.52
C ALA A 137 15.85 2.55 19.46
N ILE A 138 15.22 3.58 18.90
CA ILE A 138 14.35 4.50 19.63
C ILE A 138 13.07 3.79 20.06
N PHE A 139 12.47 2.96 19.20
CA PHE A 139 11.27 2.18 19.52
C PHE A 139 11.54 1.23 20.69
N SER A 140 12.62 0.44 20.65
CA SER A 140 12.97 -0.48 21.74
C SER A 140 13.12 0.24 23.08
N ILE A 141 13.76 1.41 23.11
CA ILE A 141 13.93 2.21 24.33
C ILE A 141 12.57 2.76 24.81
N VAL A 142 11.77 3.35 23.91
CA VAL A 142 10.42 3.86 24.27
C VAL A 142 9.54 2.74 24.84
N GLN A 143 9.59 1.54 24.26
CA GLN A 143 8.81 0.39 24.71
C GLN A 143 9.14 0.03 26.17
N VAL A 144 10.42 -0.07 26.53
CA VAL A 144 10.84 -0.39 27.90
C VAL A 144 10.38 0.68 28.91
N HIS A 145 10.58 1.96 28.60
CA HIS A 145 10.11 3.05 29.49
C HIS A 145 8.58 3.09 29.63
N LEU A 146 7.83 2.74 28.58
CA LEU A 146 6.37 2.68 28.64
C LEU A 146 5.84 1.42 29.34
N GLN A 147 6.44 0.25 29.14
CA GLN A 147 6.11 -0.98 29.89
C GLN A 147 6.30 -0.74 31.39
N GLN A 148 7.44 -0.19 31.80
CA GLN A 148 7.71 0.18 33.18
C GLN A 148 6.67 1.17 33.74
N ALA A 149 6.28 2.20 32.98
CA ALA A 149 5.23 3.13 33.39
C ALA A 149 3.84 2.46 33.50
N ALA A 150 3.56 1.46 32.67
CA ALA A 150 2.35 0.65 32.74
C ALA A 150 2.32 -0.23 33.99
N GLU A 151 3.45 -0.83 34.39
CA GLU A 151 3.55 -1.59 35.64
C GLU A 151 3.37 -0.68 36.87
N VAL A 152 3.99 0.50 36.90
CA VAL A 152 3.73 1.50 37.97
C VAL A 152 2.23 1.83 38.06
N LYS A 153 1.55 2.03 36.92
CA LYS A 153 0.10 2.25 36.87
C LYS A 153 -0.69 1.03 37.38
N LYS A 154 -0.36 -0.19 36.96
CA LYS A 154 -0.99 -1.44 37.46
C LYS A 154 -0.81 -1.61 38.96
N ILE A 155 0.38 -1.36 39.49
CA ILE A 155 0.69 -1.42 40.93
C ILE A 155 -0.14 -0.40 41.70
N VAL A 156 -0.20 0.87 41.25
CA VAL A 156 -1.06 1.90 41.86
C VAL A 156 -2.53 1.46 41.83
N GLN A 157 -3.03 0.96 40.70
CA GLN A 157 -4.39 0.44 40.57
C GLN A 157 -4.69 -0.74 41.52
N TRP A 158 -3.75 -1.67 41.66
CA TRP A 158 -3.85 -2.81 42.58
C TRP A 158 -3.92 -2.33 44.04
N ILE A 159 -3.02 -1.42 44.45
CA ILE A 159 -3.01 -0.89 45.82
C ILE A 159 -4.32 -0.15 46.12
N MET A 160 -4.79 0.72 45.21
CA MET A 160 -6.08 1.40 45.39
C MET A 160 -7.23 0.39 45.53
N ARG A 161 -7.29 -0.65 44.71
CA ARG A 161 -8.34 -1.69 44.80
C ARG A 161 -8.37 -2.40 46.16
N ASN A 162 -7.20 -2.80 46.69
CA ASN A 162 -7.14 -3.55 47.94
C ASN A 162 -7.41 -2.69 49.19
N LEU A 163 -7.29 -1.36 49.09
CA LEU A 163 -7.65 -0.46 50.18
C LEU A 163 -9.16 -0.38 50.44
N ASP A 164 -10.02 -0.67 49.46
CA ASP A 164 -11.47 -0.74 49.69
C ASP A 164 -11.86 -1.98 50.52
N GLY A 165 -11.17 -3.11 50.31
CA GLY A 165 -11.51 -4.39 50.94
C GLY A 165 -11.36 -4.40 52.47
N ASN A 166 -10.53 -3.50 53.01
CA ASN A 166 -10.34 -3.34 54.45
C ASN A 166 -11.30 -2.31 55.09
N ILE A 167 -12.29 -1.79 54.34
CA ILE A 167 -13.29 -0.82 54.81
C ILE A 167 -14.71 -1.42 54.67
N SER A 168 -14.89 -2.62 55.22
CA SER A 168 -16.22 -3.14 55.59
C SER A 168 -16.43 -2.91 57.10
N PRO A 169 -17.35 -2.03 57.53
CA PRO A 169 -17.63 -1.79 58.94
C PRO A 169 -18.68 -2.76 59.49
N ASP A 170 -18.57 -4.05 59.18
CA ASP A 170 -19.42 -5.08 59.81
C ASP A 170 -18.70 -6.44 59.89
N ASP A 171 -17.79 -6.55 60.85
CA ASP A 171 -17.20 -7.84 61.26
C ASP A 171 -17.12 -7.91 62.80
N ARG A 172 -18.31 -8.03 63.40
CA ARG A 172 -18.49 -8.39 64.82
C ARG A 172 -19.63 -9.41 64.98
N ASN A 173 -19.44 -10.62 64.43
CA ASN A 173 -19.55 -11.89 65.17
C ASN A 173 -19.53 -13.09 64.22
N PRO A 174 -18.77 -14.16 64.50
CA PRO A 174 -18.92 -15.42 63.80
C PRO A 174 -20.13 -16.17 64.34
N VAL A 175 -21.24 -16.20 63.58
CA VAL A 175 -22.36 -17.12 63.84
C VAL A 175 -22.62 -17.97 62.61
N VAL A 176 -22.54 -19.29 62.82
CA VAL A 176 -22.75 -20.33 61.81
C VAL A 176 -24.26 -20.55 61.60
N GLN A 177 -24.72 -20.45 60.35
CA GLN A 177 -25.79 -21.27 59.73
C GLN A 177 -25.92 -20.85 58.24
N HIS A 178 -25.47 -21.66 57.27
CA HIS A 178 -26.22 -22.76 56.63
C HIS A 178 -27.50 -22.33 55.89
N GLY A 179 -27.46 -22.39 54.54
CA GLY A 179 -28.62 -22.69 53.69
C GLY A 179 -28.91 -21.70 52.55
N GLY A 180 -29.07 -22.23 51.33
CA GLY A 180 -30.01 -21.64 50.36
C GLY A 180 -29.45 -21.09 49.04
N SER A 181 -29.29 -21.98 48.06
CA SER A 181 -29.42 -21.80 46.59
C SER A 181 -28.92 -20.53 45.87
N VAL A 182 -28.12 -20.81 44.84
CA VAL A 182 -27.96 -19.97 43.64
C VAL A 182 -29.30 -19.86 42.91
N ASP A 183 -29.58 -18.71 42.28
CA ASP A 183 -30.22 -18.69 40.96
C ASP A 183 -29.68 -17.53 40.11
N LEU A 184 -29.66 -17.71 38.78
CA LEU A 184 -29.14 -16.74 37.81
C LEU A 184 -30.27 -16.08 37.03
N SER A 185 -30.15 -14.78 36.78
CA SER A 185 -30.72 -14.19 35.57
C SER A 185 -29.90 -12.99 35.10
N GLN A 186 -29.29 -13.14 33.92
CA GLN A 186 -28.83 -12.04 33.10
C GLN A 186 -30.01 -11.53 32.28
N GLU A 187 -30.20 -10.23 32.19
CA GLU A 187 -30.86 -9.63 31.03
C GLU A 187 -30.02 -8.45 30.53
N LYS A 188 -29.72 -8.49 29.23
CA LYS A 188 -29.32 -7.32 28.44
C LYS A 188 -30.59 -6.85 27.74
N ASP A 189 -30.75 -5.54 27.58
CA ASP A 189 -31.42 -5.02 26.40
C ASP A 189 -30.95 -3.60 26.07
N TYR A 190 -31.28 -3.17 24.86
CA TYR A 190 -30.67 -2.07 24.12
C TYR A 190 -31.78 -1.26 23.41
N ASP A 191 -31.87 0.04 23.70
CA ASP A 191 -32.27 1.10 22.75
C ASP A 191 -32.15 2.46 23.48
N VAL A 192 -31.46 3.49 22.98
CA VAL A 192 -31.64 4.34 21.78
C VAL A 192 -32.51 5.60 22.05
N THR A 193 -31.96 6.76 21.65
CA THR A 193 -32.54 8.11 21.51
C THR A 193 -32.93 8.99 22.72
N SER A 194 -32.01 9.93 23.00
CA SER A 194 -32.20 11.38 22.81
C SER A 194 -32.88 12.29 23.88
N ARG A 195 -32.10 13.36 24.19
CA ARG A 195 -32.47 14.79 24.29
C ARG A 195 -33.13 15.38 25.55
N VAL A 196 -32.35 16.34 26.08
CA VAL A 196 -32.73 17.69 26.51
C VAL A 196 -33.27 17.88 27.94
N SER A 197 -32.50 18.65 28.70
CA SER A 197 -32.83 19.25 29.99
C SER A 197 -33.99 20.24 29.88
N ASN A 198 -34.83 20.33 30.93
CA ASN A 198 -35.08 21.55 31.70
C ASN A 198 -36.30 21.36 32.63
N THR A 199 -36.17 21.64 33.92
CA THR A 199 -37.07 22.53 34.70
C THR A 199 -36.56 22.72 36.13
N VAL A 200 -37.08 23.75 36.80
CA VAL A 200 -36.41 24.46 37.90
C VAL A 200 -37.38 24.69 39.08
N THR A 201 -36.88 24.53 40.31
CA THR A 201 -37.43 24.98 41.62
C THR A 201 -38.84 24.54 42.07
N ARG A 202 -38.91 24.00 43.29
CA ARG A 202 -39.49 24.72 44.44
C ARG A 202 -39.14 24.07 45.79
N THR A 203 -38.85 24.90 46.80
CA THR A 203 -38.74 24.52 48.22
C THR A 203 -40.09 24.68 48.92
N PRO A 204 -40.24 24.14 50.16
CA PRO A 204 -40.22 25.04 51.30
C PRO A 204 -39.54 24.52 52.60
N THR A 205 -39.28 25.48 53.49
CA THR A 205 -38.89 25.44 54.92
C THR A 205 -39.69 24.47 55.83
N LYS A 206 -39.28 24.03 57.05
CA LYS A 206 -38.44 24.68 58.11
C LYS A 206 -38.02 23.70 59.25
N LEU A 207 -36.78 23.84 59.77
CA LEU A 207 -36.34 23.68 61.20
C LEU A 207 -36.38 22.28 61.90
N PRO A 208 -35.64 22.04 63.03
CA PRO A 208 -34.58 21.02 63.01
C PRO A 208 -34.69 19.91 64.07
N LEU A 209 -33.95 18.82 63.87
CA LEU A 209 -33.58 17.88 64.94
C LEU A 209 -32.08 17.57 64.89
N PHE A 210 -31.40 17.80 66.00
CA PHE A 210 -29.97 17.51 66.17
C PHE A 210 -29.79 16.03 66.51
N GLN A 211 -29.20 15.24 65.61
CA GLN A 211 -28.63 13.93 65.97
C GLN A 211 -27.38 13.68 65.13
N GLY A 212 -26.22 13.68 65.79
CA GLY A 212 -24.93 13.66 65.11
C GLY A 212 -24.55 12.27 64.61
N LYS A 213 -24.26 12.16 63.31
CA LYS A 213 -23.48 11.09 62.65
C LYS A 213 -23.15 11.49 61.20
N THR A 214 -22.37 12.57 61.03
CA THR A 214 -22.05 13.16 59.71
C THR A 214 -20.60 13.00 59.25
N ASN A 215 -19.70 12.47 60.10
CA ASN A 215 -18.27 12.35 59.77
C ASN A 215 -17.91 11.12 58.92
N ASP A 216 -18.68 10.04 58.97
CA ASP A 216 -18.33 8.81 58.22
C ASP A 216 -18.62 8.98 56.72
N MET A 217 -19.77 9.56 56.36
CA MET A 217 -20.16 9.79 54.96
C MET A 217 -19.24 10.81 54.25
N SER A 218 -18.78 11.85 54.95
CA SER A 218 -17.82 12.83 54.41
C SER A 218 -16.43 12.22 54.21
N SER A 219 -15.98 11.38 55.16
CA SER A 219 -14.70 10.66 55.06
C SER A 219 -14.71 9.64 53.91
N ILE A 220 -15.78 8.86 53.76
CA ILE A 220 -15.96 7.90 52.65
C ILE A 220 -15.96 8.62 51.29
N ASN A 221 -16.64 9.77 51.18
CA ASN A 221 -16.64 10.55 49.94
C ASN A 221 -15.28 11.20 49.65
N SER A 222 -14.53 11.62 50.67
CA SER A 222 -13.16 12.12 50.52
C SER A 222 -12.22 11.02 49.97
N ILE A 223 -12.26 9.82 50.56
CA ILE A 223 -11.45 8.67 50.11
C ILE A 223 -11.78 8.28 48.66
N LYS A 224 -13.06 8.26 48.29
CA LYS A 224 -13.49 8.01 46.89
C LYS A 224 -12.97 9.06 45.92
N ASN A 225 -12.95 10.33 46.30
CA ASN A 225 -12.39 11.41 45.47
C ASN A 225 -10.86 11.29 45.33
N ILE A 226 -10.14 11.06 46.44
CA ILE A 226 -8.67 10.85 46.43
C ILE A 226 -8.31 9.65 45.54
N ARG A 227 -9.06 8.54 45.65
CA ARG A 227 -8.91 7.36 44.79
C ARG A 227 -9.08 7.71 43.31
N ALA A 228 -10.16 8.39 42.95
CA ALA A 228 -10.42 8.80 41.57
C ALA A 228 -9.30 9.69 41.01
N ASP A 229 -8.80 10.62 41.83
CA ASP A 229 -7.65 11.46 41.52
C ASP A 229 -6.35 10.66 41.31
N VAL A 230 -6.02 9.73 42.21
CA VAL A 230 -4.83 8.86 42.09
C VAL A 230 -4.89 7.99 40.83
N LEU A 231 -6.06 7.40 40.53
CA LEU A 231 -6.27 6.60 39.32
C LEU A 231 -6.18 7.46 38.05
N ARG A 232 -6.69 8.69 38.08
CA ARG A 232 -6.57 9.66 36.97
C ARG A 232 -5.13 10.09 36.73
N GLU A 233 -4.40 10.53 37.75
CA GLU A 233 -3.02 11.03 37.62
C GLU A 233 -2.05 9.91 37.21
N SER A 234 -2.20 8.69 37.74
CA SER A 234 -1.40 7.52 37.32
C SER A 234 -1.66 7.12 35.87
N THR A 235 -2.88 7.34 35.38
CA THR A 235 -3.27 7.08 33.98
C THR A 235 -2.74 8.18 33.06
N GLU A 236 -2.87 9.46 33.45
CA GLU A 236 -2.32 10.61 32.72
C GLU A 236 -0.79 10.58 32.64
N ALA A 237 -0.11 9.97 33.62
CA ALA A 237 1.34 9.77 33.59
C ALA A 237 1.79 8.94 32.38
N VAL A 238 1.12 7.81 32.11
CA VAL A 238 1.41 6.95 30.94
C VAL A 238 1.02 7.65 29.65
N PHE A 239 -0.12 8.35 29.63
CA PHE A 239 -0.60 9.08 28.46
C PHE A 239 0.39 10.16 28.01
N ALA A 240 0.82 11.02 28.94
CA ALA A 240 1.74 12.11 28.62
C ALA A 240 3.16 11.61 28.25
N ALA A 241 3.55 10.41 28.69
CA ALA A 241 4.76 9.73 28.23
C ALA A 241 4.64 9.25 26.78
N CYS A 242 3.48 8.69 26.39
CA CYS A 242 3.19 8.33 24.99
C CYS A 242 3.19 9.58 24.09
N ASP A 243 2.50 10.66 24.48
CA ASP A 243 2.48 11.93 23.75
C ASP A 243 3.90 12.53 23.59
N ALA A 244 4.74 12.41 24.64
CA ALA A 244 6.13 12.84 24.60
C ALA A 244 6.98 12.02 23.61
N ALA A 245 6.75 10.71 23.51
CA ALA A 245 7.42 9.83 22.56
C ALA A 245 6.93 10.08 21.12
N HIS A 246 5.61 10.14 20.90
CA HIS A 246 4.99 10.51 19.61
C HIS A 246 5.52 11.85 19.10
N GLY A 247 5.57 12.87 19.97
CA GLY A 247 6.08 14.19 19.64
C GLY A 247 7.58 14.25 19.35
N ARG A 248 8.36 13.22 19.72
CA ARG A 248 9.77 13.06 19.31
C ARG A 248 9.88 12.30 17.98
N TRP A 249 9.14 11.20 17.81
CA TRP A 249 9.09 10.44 16.56
C TRP A 249 8.62 11.30 15.38
N ALA A 250 7.54 12.07 15.58
CA ALA A 250 7.03 13.06 14.65
C ALA A 250 8.10 14.06 14.17
N LYS A 251 9.02 14.47 15.06
CA LYS A 251 10.12 15.39 14.72
C LYS A 251 11.20 14.70 13.89
N LEU A 252 11.48 13.42 14.14
CA LEU A 252 12.43 12.63 13.33
C LEU A 252 11.91 12.44 11.90
N LEU A 253 10.63 12.04 11.76
CA LEU A 253 9.96 11.99 10.46
C LEU A 253 9.95 13.35 9.78
N GLY A 254 9.65 14.44 10.51
CA GLY A 254 9.62 15.81 10.00
C GLY A 254 10.95 16.30 9.43
N VAL A 255 12.09 15.95 10.07
CA VAL A 255 13.43 16.33 9.58
C VAL A 255 13.74 15.76 8.20
N ARG A 256 13.21 14.57 7.88
CA ARG A 256 13.39 13.86 6.60
C ARG A 256 12.17 13.94 5.66
N ALA A 257 11.17 14.78 5.95
CA ALA A 257 9.93 14.86 5.17
C ALA A 257 10.14 15.17 3.67
N ALA A 258 11.20 15.91 3.31
CA ALA A 258 11.56 16.19 1.91
C ALA A 258 12.32 15.05 1.20
N LEU A 259 12.73 14.01 1.94
CA LEU A 259 13.47 12.85 1.44
C LEU A 259 12.55 11.63 1.27
N HIS A 260 11.64 11.38 2.22
CA HIS A 260 10.76 10.20 2.21
C HIS A 260 9.96 10.03 0.91
N PRO A 261 9.40 11.10 0.27
CA PRO A 261 8.72 10.97 -1.01
C PRO A 261 9.58 10.42 -2.15
N LYS A 262 10.91 10.62 -2.08
CA LYS A 262 11.88 10.26 -3.12
C LYS A 262 12.42 8.84 -3.00
N LEU A 263 12.07 8.12 -1.93
CA LEU A 263 12.48 6.74 -1.71
C LEU A 263 11.80 5.79 -2.70
N ARG A 264 12.33 4.57 -2.87
CA ARG A 264 11.58 3.48 -3.50
C ARG A 264 10.44 3.03 -2.59
N LEU A 265 9.40 2.41 -3.17
CA LEU A 265 8.22 1.96 -2.43
C LEU A 265 8.59 1.09 -1.23
N GLN A 266 9.45 0.09 -1.41
CA GLN A 266 9.87 -0.79 -0.30
C GLN A 266 10.59 -0.04 0.83
N GLU A 267 11.46 0.91 0.49
CA GLU A 267 12.20 1.71 1.48
C GLU A 267 11.26 2.65 2.27
N PHE A 268 10.25 3.21 1.59
CA PHE A 268 9.20 4.00 2.24
C PHE A 268 8.32 3.13 3.14
N LEU A 269 7.93 1.93 2.69
CA LEU A 269 7.08 1.01 3.46
C LEU A 269 7.75 0.52 4.74
N ILE A 270 9.07 0.32 4.76
CA ILE A 270 9.77 -0.04 6.01
C ILE A 270 9.64 1.09 7.05
N ILE A 271 9.76 2.36 6.65
CA ILE A 271 9.59 3.53 7.53
C ILE A 271 8.12 3.70 7.95
N TYR A 272 7.18 3.39 7.05
CA TYR A 272 5.74 3.41 7.32
C TYR A 272 5.36 2.34 8.36
N ASN A 273 5.73 1.09 8.13
CA ASN A 273 5.40 -0.05 8.98
C ASN A 273 5.95 0.14 10.40
N ILE A 274 7.25 0.45 10.56
CA ILE A 274 7.83 0.68 11.89
C ILE A 274 7.18 1.88 12.61
N THR A 275 6.66 2.86 11.88
CA THR A 275 5.89 3.96 12.48
C THR A 275 4.50 3.50 12.91
N GLU A 276 3.78 2.71 12.12
CA GLU A 276 2.49 2.14 12.51
C GLU A 276 2.62 1.14 13.68
N GLU A 277 3.65 0.29 13.70
CA GLU A 277 3.99 -0.60 14.81
C GLU A 277 4.29 0.19 16.09
N PHE A 278 5.12 1.23 16.00
CA PHE A 278 5.39 2.14 17.10
C PHE A 278 4.10 2.79 17.63
N ILE A 279 3.23 3.26 16.74
CA ILE A 279 1.94 3.83 17.13
C ILE A 279 1.06 2.77 17.79
N ALA A 280 0.90 1.58 17.22
CA ALA A 280 0.07 0.52 17.77
C ALA A 280 0.56 0.02 19.13
N ALA A 281 1.87 -0.15 19.32
CA ALA A 281 2.46 -0.56 20.60
C ALA A 281 2.28 0.50 21.69
N THR A 282 2.49 1.78 21.34
CA THR A 282 2.28 2.89 22.28
C THR A 282 0.79 3.16 22.55
N GLU A 283 -0.11 2.93 21.59
CA GLU A 283 -1.57 2.95 21.77
C GLU A 283 -2.05 1.79 22.65
N LYS A 284 -1.47 0.58 22.52
CA LYS A 284 -1.78 -0.60 23.37
C LYS A 284 -1.47 -0.34 24.85
N VAL A 285 -0.35 0.34 25.14
CA VAL A 285 0.03 0.72 26.51
C VAL A 285 -0.71 1.97 27.00
N GLY A 286 -0.81 2.97 26.12
CA GLY A 286 -1.29 4.31 26.41
C GLY A 286 -2.79 4.52 26.24
N GLY A 287 -3.57 3.60 25.66
CA GLY A 287 -5.04 3.68 25.56
C GLY A 287 -5.64 4.92 24.84
N ARG A 288 -4.82 5.83 24.31
CA ARG A 288 -5.19 7.03 23.56
C ARG A 288 -4.60 6.94 22.15
N LEU A 289 -5.39 7.27 21.14
CA LEU A 289 -4.98 7.22 19.73
C LEU A 289 -4.01 8.35 19.37
N GLY A 290 -2.94 8.01 18.65
CA GLY A 290 -1.86 8.90 18.23
C GLY A 290 -2.21 9.80 17.04
N TYR A 291 -3.33 10.53 17.10
CA TYR A 291 -3.86 11.29 15.96
C TYR A 291 -2.83 12.21 15.27
N ASN A 292 -1.97 12.89 16.03
CA ASN A 292 -0.97 13.81 15.47
C ASN A 292 0.11 13.07 14.66
N ILE A 293 0.64 11.96 15.18
CA ILE A 293 1.67 11.18 14.49
C ILE A 293 1.08 10.41 13.29
N ARG A 294 -0.14 9.86 13.42
CA ARG A 294 -0.91 9.29 12.30
C ARG A 294 -1.17 10.33 11.20
N GLY A 295 -1.52 11.56 11.58
CA GLY A 295 -1.70 12.68 10.64
C GLY A 295 -0.43 13.04 9.87
N ILE A 296 0.73 13.05 10.55
CA ILE A 296 2.03 13.29 9.92
C ILE A 296 2.41 12.15 8.98
N LEU A 297 2.20 10.89 9.38
CA LEU A 297 2.46 9.72 8.53
C LEU A 297 1.57 9.73 7.28
N GLN A 298 0.27 10.01 7.44
CA GLN A 298 -0.66 10.14 6.32
C GLN A 298 -0.25 11.29 5.37
N GLN A 299 0.18 12.43 5.91
CA GLN A 299 0.66 13.56 5.10
C GLN A 299 1.93 13.21 4.31
N GLN A 300 2.90 12.51 4.91
CA GLN A 300 4.10 12.06 4.19
C GLN A 300 3.77 10.99 3.14
N SER A 301 2.81 10.11 3.41
CA SER A 301 2.34 9.09 2.47
C SER A 301 1.63 9.74 1.26
N LYS A 302 0.86 10.82 1.47
CA LYS A 302 0.31 11.64 0.37
C LYS A 302 1.40 12.30 -0.46
N GLN A 303 2.39 12.92 0.19
CA GLN A 303 3.53 13.55 -0.49
C GLN A 303 4.36 12.53 -1.30
N PHE A 304 4.49 11.29 -0.80
CA PHE A 304 5.08 10.19 -1.54
C PHE A 304 4.28 9.90 -2.82
N VAL A 305 2.97 9.65 -2.75
CA VAL A 305 2.14 9.39 -3.95
C VAL A 305 2.18 10.55 -4.95
N GLU A 306 2.17 11.80 -4.47
CA GLU A 306 2.26 13.01 -5.30
C GLU A 306 3.61 13.12 -6.03
N TYR A 307 4.73 12.96 -5.32
CA TYR A 307 6.07 12.96 -5.93
C TYR A 307 6.24 11.82 -6.94
N GLN A 308 5.84 10.62 -6.54
CA GLN A 308 5.88 9.41 -7.36
C GLN A 308 5.05 9.55 -8.64
N HIS A 309 3.90 10.23 -8.58
CA HIS A 309 3.12 10.56 -9.76
C HIS A 309 3.81 11.62 -10.64
N SER A 310 4.32 12.69 -10.05
CA SER A 310 5.02 13.77 -10.78
C SER A 310 6.20 13.22 -11.59
N VAL A 311 7.02 12.35 -11.00
CA VAL A 311 8.14 11.67 -11.68
C VAL A 311 7.63 10.78 -12.84
N ARG A 312 6.57 10.00 -12.63
CA ARG A 312 5.98 9.15 -13.70
C ARG A 312 5.40 9.99 -14.83
N MET A 313 4.72 11.10 -14.52
CA MET A 313 4.18 12.03 -15.50
C MET A 313 5.27 12.74 -16.31
N ALA A 314 6.40 13.12 -15.68
CA ALA A 314 7.55 13.66 -16.40
C ALA A 314 8.17 12.61 -17.34
N LYS A 315 8.36 11.37 -16.85
CA LYS A 315 8.92 10.27 -17.63
C LYS A 315 8.02 9.88 -18.81
N ILE A 316 6.71 9.73 -18.63
CA ILE A 316 5.83 9.32 -19.73
C ILE A 316 5.71 10.40 -20.82
N LYS A 317 5.75 11.69 -20.45
CA LYS A 317 5.84 12.82 -21.40
C LYS A 317 7.09 12.70 -22.27
N ALA A 318 8.26 12.60 -21.64
CA ALA A 318 9.52 12.51 -22.34
C ALA A 318 9.60 11.26 -23.25
N VAL A 319 9.10 10.11 -22.79
CA VAL A 319 9.08 8.87 -23.57
C VAL A 319 8.11 8.95 -24.74
N LEU A 320 6.92 9.55 -24.57
CA LEU A 320 5.96 9.76 -25.67
C LEU A 320 6.51 10.74 -26.72
N ASP A 321 7.13 11.84 -26.28
CA ASP A 321 7.68 12.84 -27.20
C ASP A 321 8.86 12.29 -28.02
N GLN A 322 9.56 11.27 -27.52
CA GLN A 322 10.66 10.57 -28.19
C GLN A 322 10.21 9.26 -28.89
N GLU A 323 8.92 8.92 -28.87
CA GLU A 323 8.42 7.66 -29.42
C GLU A 323 8.50 7.64 -30.95
N THR A 324 9.08 6.57 -31.50
CA THR A 324 9.30 6.41 -32.94
C THR A 324 8.30 5.47 -33.60
N TRP A 325 7.43 4.82 -32.82
CA TRP A 325 6.43 3.85 -33.27
C TRP A 325 7.08 2.65 -33.99
N ILE A 326 8.13 2.12 -33.36
CA ILE A 326 8.81 0.89 -33.76
C ILE A 326 8.39 -0.21 -32.77
N ALA A 327 8.07 -1.39 -33.31
CA ALA A 327 7.74 -2.55 -32.48
C ALA A 327 8.97 -2.98 -31.66
N VAL A 328 8.77 -3.23 -30.38
CA VAL A 328 9.82 -3.72 -29.46
C VAL A 328 9.50 -5.13 -29.00
N ASP A 329 10.53 -5.94 -28.81
CA ASP A 329 10.40 -7.24 -28.16
C ASP A 329 9.86 -7.06 -26.73
N VAL A 330 9.09 -8.04 -26.24
CA VAL A 330 8.44 -7.99 -24.92
C VAL A 330 9.17 -8.93 -23.95
N PRO A 331 9.95 -8.40 -22.97
CA PRO A 331 10.55 -9.22 -21.93
C PRO A 331 9.48 -9.94 -21.07
N GLU A 332 9.80 -11.14 -20.58
CA GLU A 332 8.87 -11.97 -19.79
C GLU A 332 8.32 -11.25 -18.54
N GLU A 333 9.07 -10.28 -17.97
CA GLU A 333 8.60 -9.47 -16.83
C GLU A 333 7.31 -8.68 -17.13
N PHE A 334 7.12 -8.21 -18.37
CA PHE A 334 5.91 -7.46 -18.74
C PHE A 334 4.71 -8.40 -18.94
N GLN A 335 4.94 -9.60 -19.46
CA GLN A 335 3.90 -10.63 -19.53
C GLN A 335 3.47 -11.08 -18.12
N ALA A 336 4.43 -11.20 -17.19
CA ALA A 336 4.15 -11.50 -15.78
C ALA A 336 3.34 -10.37 -15.09
N ILE A 337 3.60 -9.10 -15.41
CA ILE A 337 2.76 -7.97 -14.94
C ILE A 337 1.31 -8.13 -15.41
N VAL A 338 1.08 -8.40 -16.70
CA VAL A 338 -0.27 -8.60 -17.23
C VAL A 338 -0.98 -9.76 -16.53
N LEU A 339 -0.31 -10.91 -16.42
CA LEU A 339 -0.87 -12.08 -15.72
C LEU A 339 -1.18 -11.76 -14.25
N SER A 340 -0.33 -11.03 -13.53
CA SER A 340 -0.59 -10.60 -12.15
C SER A 340 -1.84 -9.70 -12.01
N LEU A 341 -2.06 -8.81 -12.98
CA LEU A 341 -3.22 -7.92 -13.04
C LEU A 341 -4.52 -8.66 -13.40
N SER A 342 -4.46 -9.67 -14.27
CA SER A 342 -5.63 -10.48 -14.64
C SER A 342 -5.95 -11.56 -13.58
N SER A 343 -4.95 -12.30 -13.09
CA SER A 343 -5.11 -13.48 -12.21
C SER A 343 -5.47 -13.19 -10.76
N THR A 344 -5.92 -11.98 -10.40
CA THR A 344 -6.35 -11.68 -9.02
C THR A 344 -7.79 -12.15 -8.76
N ASP A 345 -8.10 -13.40 -9.11
CA ASP A 345 -9.32 -14.07 -8.69
C ASP A 345 -9.20 -14.41 -7.20
N PHE A 346 -10.13 -13.88 -6.40
CA PHE A 346 -10.38 -14.37 -5.05
C PHE A 346 -11.65 -15.23 -5.09
N PRO A 347 -11.61 -16.48 -4.59
CA PRO A 347 -12.84 -17.24 -4.39
C PRO A 347 -13.67 -16.54 -3.33
N VAL A 348 -14.82 -15.98 -3.72
CA VAL A 348 -15.81 -15.46 -2.77
C VAL A 348 -16.46 -16.66 -2.11
N ASN A 349 -16.05 -16.94 -0.88
CA ASN A 349 -16.60 -18.04 -0.10
C ASN A 349 -18.01 -17.66 0.40
N GLY A 350 -19.03 -18.32 -0.14
CA GLY A 350 -20.37 -18.40 0.45
C GLY A 350 -21.27 -17.16 0.41
N MET A 351 -22.05 -17.02 -0.68
CA MET A 351 -23.50 -16.89 -0.54
C MET A 351 -24.20 -17.47 -1.77
N GLU A 352 -25.30 -18.19 -1.54
CA GLU A 352 -26.00 -18.98 -2.55
C GLU A 352 -26.73 -18.13 -3.60
N MET A 353 -26.82 -18.66 -4.82
CA MET A 353 -27.75 -18.18 -5.84
C MET A 353 -29.15 -18.72 -5.56
N PRO A 354 -30.18 -17.89 -5.34
CA PRO A 354 -31.56 -18.34 -5.42
C PRO A 354 -31.99 -18.37 -6.89
N SER A 355 -32.00 -19.57 -7.48
CA SER A 355 -32.79 -19.85 -8.68
C SER A 355 -34.27 -19.61 -8.37
N ASN A 356 -35.00 -18.89 -9.22
CA ASN A 356 -36.46 -18.91 -9.16
C ASN A 356 -37.10 -18.61 -10.53
N ASP A 357 -37.44 -19.67 -11.27
CA ASP A 357 -38.40 -19.58 -12.36
C ASP A 357 -39.81 -19.45 -11.80
N ASN A 358 -40.61 -18.50 -12.30
CA ASN A 358 -41.90 -18.79 -12.96
C ASN A 358 -42.75 -17.54 -13.32
N ASN A 359 -43.08 -17.46 -14.62
CA ASN A 359 -44.36 -17.04 -15.24
C ASN A 359 -45.03 -15.67 -14.98
N SER A 360 -45.02 -14.83 -16.03
CA SER A 360 -46.22 -14.45 -16.83
C SER A 360 -45.72 -13.85 -18.17
N LYS A 361 -45.92 -14.42 -19.37
CA LYS A 361 -47.11 -14.82 -20.16
C LYS A 361 -47.88 -13.64 -20.78
N LEU A 362 -47.70 -13.38 -22.09
CA LEU A 362 -48.73 -13.48 -23.17
C LEU A 362 -48.28 -12.93 -24.55
N SER A 363 -48.64 -13.66 -25.63
CA SER A 363 -48.86 -13.24 -27.06
C SER A 363 -47.74 -12.49 -27.82
N GLU A 364 -47.40 -12.74 -29.09
CA GLU A 364 -47.88 -13.59 -30.22
C GLU A 364 -46.80 -13.51 -31.35
N ASP A 365 -46.68 -14.31 -32.43
CA ASP A 365 -47.31 -15.53 -33.01
C ASP A 365 -46.32 -16.16 -34.03
N GLY A 366 -46.68 -17.20 -34.80
CA GLY A 366 -46.18 -17.36 -36.19
C GLY A 366 -45.44 -18.64 -36.63
N VAL A 367 -45.98 -19.84 -36.34
CA VAL A 367 -45.93 -21.13 -37.08
C VAL A 367 -45.01 -21.25 -38.34
N SER A 368 -44.05 -22.18 -38.44
CA SER A 368 -44.19 -23.60 -38.88
C SER A 368 -42.89 -24.41 -38.59
N THR A 369 -42.87 -25.64 -38.05
CA THR A 369 -43.07 -26.99 -38.69
C THR A 369 -42.13 -27.25 -39.90
N SER A 370 -41.35 -28.34 -40.04
CA SER A 370 -41.48 -29.72 -39.50
C SER A 370 -40.16 -30.52 -39.40
N GLN A 371 -40.09 -31.44 -38.42
CA GLN A 371 -39.61 -32.86 -38.47
C GLN A 371 -38.16 -33.22 -38.92
N GLU A 372 -37.34 -33.81 -38.02
CA GLU A 372 -37.03 -35.27 -37.87
C GLU A 372 -35.93 -35.77 -38.84
N SER A 373 -35.05 -36.75 -38.53
CA SER A 373 -34.94 -37.72 -37.42
C SER A 373 -33.48 -38.10 -37.13
N ALA A 374 -33.26 -38.94 -36.12
CA ALA A 374 -32.01 -39.64 -35.77
C ALA A 374 -31.51 -40.57 -36.92
N HIS A 375 -30.32 -41.21 -36.91
CA HIS A 375 -29.68 -41.95 -35.81
C HIS A 375 -28.18 -42.23 -36.08
N SER A 376 -27.49 -42.67 -35.02
CA SER A 376 -26.19 -43.39 -34.87
C SER A 376 -25.50 -44.06 -36.11
N THR A 377 -24.21 -44.46 -36.09
CA THR A 377 -23.48 -45.21 -35.03
C THR A 377 -21.95 -45.25 -35.29
N GLU A 378 -21.16 -45.33 -34.21
CA GLU A 378 -19.89 -46.07 -33.94
C GLU A 378 -19.20 -46.91 -35.07
N ASN A 379 -17.91 -47.30 -35.05
CA ASN A 379 -16.67 -46.99 -34.29
C ASN A 379 -15.47 -47.71 -34.97
N ASN A 380 -14.25 -47.53 -34.44
CA ASN A 380 -12.99 -48.29 -34.66
C ASN A 380 -12.13 -47.87 -35.88
N VAL A 381 -10.81 -47.55 -35.82
CA VAL A 381 -9.63 -47.81 -34.92
C VAL A 381 -8.65 -48.84 -35.51
N GLU A 382 -7.43 -48.37 -35.87
CA GLU A 382 -6.11 -49.05 -35.95
C GLU A 382 -5.91 -50.24 -36.93
N ASN A 383 -4.79 -50.50 -37.66
CA ASN A 383 -3.37 -50.10 -37.54
C ASN A 383 -2.50 -50.55 -38.76
N SER A 384 -1.28 -50.00 -38.87
CA SER A 384 0.02 -50.61 -39.30
C SER A 384 0.30 -51.24 -40.69
N ASN A 385 1.20 -50.55 -41.43
CA ASN A 385 2.48 -50.97 -42.07
C ASN A 385 2.63 -52.21 -43.00
N GLY A 386 3.35 -52.03 -44.14
CA GLY A 386 3.94 -53.17 -44.89
C GLY A 386 4.44 -52.96 -46.34
N THR A 387 5.39 -52.05 -46.57
CA THR A 387 6.54 -52.13 -47.51
C THR A 387 6.50 -53.00 -48.80
N SER A 388 6.62 -52.35 -49.99
CA SER A 388 7.45 -52.70 -51.19
C SER A 388 6.98 -51.96 -52.48
N THR A 389 7.75 -51.67 -53.55
CA THR A 389 9.21 -51.48 -53.81
C THR A 389 9.43 -50.74 -55.15
N THR A 390 10.46 -49.87 -55.22
CA THR A 390 11.28 -49.45 -56.41
C THR A 390 10.65 -49.10 -57.77
N SER A 391 10.81 -47.83 -58.19
CA SER A 391 11.76 -47.45 -59.27
C SER A 391 11.97 -45.92 -59.39
N ASN A 392 13.18 -45.47 -59.04
CA ASN A 392 14.01 -44.35 -59.53
C ASN A 392 13.45 -43.43 -60.65
N GLU A 393 13.70 -42.12 -60.66
CA GLU A 393 15.04 -41.53 -60.91
C GLU A 393 15.22 -40.04 -60.47
N ASN A 394 16.45 -39.72 -60.03
CA ASN A 394 17.24 -38.48 -60.21
C ASN A 394 16.73 -37.08 -59.72
N LYS A 395 17.56 -36.16 -59.17
CA LYS A 395 18.91 -36.24 -58.57
C LYS A 395 19.28 -34.92 -57.84
N VAL A 396 19.51 -35.03 -56.52
CA VAL A 396 20.61 -34.47 -55.68
C VAL A 396 21.22 -33.07 -55.98
N GLU A 397 20.97 -32.21 -54.99
CA GLU A 397 21.69 -31.05 -54.42
C GLU A 397 23.24 -31.12 -54.26
N SER A 398 23.88 -29.96 -54.04
CA SER A 398 25.21 -29.79 -53.38
C SER A 398 25.18 -28.42 -52.65
N THR A 399 25.16 -28.26 -51.31
CA THR A 399 26.15 -28.66 -50.27
C THR A 399 27.50 -27.94 -50.47
N SER A 400 28.16 -27.24 -49.52
CA SER A 400 27.93 -26.86 -48.11
C SER A 400 29.09 -25.97 -47.61
N GLN A 401 28.97 -25.30 -46.46
CA GLN A 401 29.98 -25.44 -45.40
C GLN A 401 29.45 -25.03 -44.01
N THR A 402 29.60 -25.94 -43.05
CA THR A 402 29.24 -25.84 -41.63
C THR A 402 30.49 -25.65 -40.77
N GLU A 403 30.39 -24.92 -39.65
CA GLU A 403 31.05 -25.31 -38.40
C GLU A 403 30.13 -25.05 -37.20
N ASN A 404 30.19 -25.95 -36.21
CA ASN A 404 29.33 -25.95 -35.02
C ASN A 404 29.98 -25.19 -33.86
N SER A 405 29.17 -24.51 -33.05
CA SER A 405 29.48 -24.37 -31.62
C SER A 405 28.22 -24.29 -30.76
N VAL A 406 28.36 -24.70 -29.51
CA VAL A 406 27.28 -24.99 -28.56
C VAL A 406 26.65 -23.70 -28.02
N ALA A 407 25.32 -23.57 -28.11
CA ALA A 407 24.56 -22.53 -27.43
C ALA A 407 23.24 -23.11 -26.87
N GLY A 408 22.87 -22.69 -25.66
CA GLY A 408 21.70 -23.20 -24.95
C GLY A 408 20.37 -22.83 -25.58
N HIS A 409 19.30 -23.43 -25.07
CA HIS A 409 17.92 -23.24 -25.52
C HIS A 409 17.43 -21.81 -25.19
N VAL A 410 17.78 -20.84 -26.03
CA VAL A 410 17.22 -19.48 -25.97
C VAL A 410 15.76 -19.57 -26.38
N ARG A 411 14.87 -19.37 -25.40
CA ARG A 411 13.42 -19.22 -25.62
C ARG A 411 13.20 -18.08 -26.63
N PRO A 412 12.40 -18.24 -27.69
CA PRO A 412 12.13 -17.15 -28.61
C PRO A 412 11.45 -16.01 -27.86
N VAL A 413 12.07 -14.82 -27.87
CA VAL A 413 11.50 -13.63 -27.22
C VAL A 413 10.22 -13.25 -27.95
N ALA A 414 9.12 -13.08 -27.22
CA ALA A 414 7.84 -12.77 -27.81
C ALA A 414 7.80 -11.31 -28.30
N GLN A 415 7.48 -11.12 -29.58
CA GLN A 415 7.26 -9.78 -30.16
C GLN A 415 5.91 -9.16 -29.77
N THR A 416 5.05 -9.94 -29.11
CA THR A 416 3.70 -9.54 -28.71
C THR A 416 3.43 -9.87 -27.25
N ILE A 417 2.79 -8.96 -26.54
CA ILE A 417 2.23 -9.22 -25.21
C ILE A 417 0.82 -9.83 -25.37
N VAL A 418 0.47 -10.82 -24.56
CA VAL A 418 -0.82 -11.51 -24.64
C VAL A 418 -1.72 -11.10 -23.47
N LEU A 419 -2.92 -10.63 -23.77
CA LEU A 419 -3.96 -10.27 -22.81
C LEU A 419 -5.31 -10.84 -23.29
N GLY A 420 -5.98 -11.62 -22.44
CA GLY A 420 -7.26 -12.26 -22.79
C GLY A 420 -7.18 -13.20 -24.01
N GLY A 421 -6.03 -13.81 -24.26
CA GLY A 421 -5.76 -14.63 -25.45
C GLY A 421 -5.44 -13.84 -26.73
N VAL A 422 -5.51 -12.50 -26.70
CA VAL A 422 -5.18 -11.64 -27.83
C VAL A 422 -3.74 -11.14 -27.72
N GLY A 423 -2.96 -11.31 -28.78
CA GLY A 423 -1.59 -10.79 -28.90
C GLY A 423 -1.56 -9.34 -29.41
N TYR A 424 -0.81 -8.48 -28.74
CA TYR A 424 -0.63 -7.07 -29.09
C TYR A 424 0.85 -6.76 -29.34
N HIS A 425 1.14 -6.07 -30.45
CA HIS A 425 2.49 -5.57 -30.72
C HIS A 425 2.77 -4.34 -29.85
N MET A 426 3.88 -4.37 -29.11
CA MET A 426 4.24 -3.29 -28.18
C MET A 426 5.26 -2.33 -28.78
N VAL A 427 5.28 -1.11 -28.24
CA VAL A 427 6.30 -0.07 -28.46
C VAL A 427 6.77 0.41 -27.08
N ASN A 428 7.90 1.11 -27.02
CA ASN A 428 8.54 1.50 -25.76
C ASN A 428 7.60 2.26 -24.81
N CYS A 429 6.86 3.26 -25.29
CA CYS A 429 5.94 4.03 -24.45
C CYS A 429 4.83 3.18 -23.81
N GLY A 430 4.37 2.12 -24.50
CA GLY A 430 3.35 1.20 -23.99
C GLY A 430 3.86 0.28 -22.88
N LEU A 431 5.08 -0.24 -23.00
CA LEU A 431 5.72 -1.03 -21.94
C LEU A 431 6.00 -0.17 -20.69
N ILE A 432 6.49 1.05 -20.88
CA ILE A 432 6.72 1.99 -19.79
C ILE A 432 5.41 2.36 -19.07
N LEU A 433 4.32 2.58 -19.80
CA LEU A 433 2.99 2.80 -19.21
C LEU A 433 2.52 1.59 -18.40
N LEU A 434 2.60 0.37 -18.95
CA LEU A 434 2.23 -0.88 -18.27
C LEU A 434 2.96 -1.04 -16.92
N LYS A 435 4.27 -0.80 -16.90
CA LYS A 435 5.09 -0.84 -15.67
C LYS A 435 4.65 0.21 -14.65
N MET A 436 4.40 1.45 -15.09
CA MET A 436 3.88 2.50 -14.21
C MET A 436 2.51 2.15 -13.61
N LEU A 437 1.62 1.53 -14.40
CA LEU A 437 0.28 1.12 -13.94
C LEU A 437 0.37 0.00 -12.89
N SER A 438 1.28 -0.97 -13.06
CA SER A 438 1.58 -1.97 -12.03
C SER A 438 2.08 -1.33 -10.73
N GLU A 439 3.01 -0.38 -10.83
CA GLU A 439 3.56 0.31 -9.65
C GLU A 439 2.48 1.11 -8.90
N TYR A 440 1.51 1.73 -9.59
CA TYR A 440 0.35 2.35 -8.92
C TYR A 440 -0.53 1.31 -8.21
N VAL A 441 -0.76 0.16 -8.85
CA VAL A 441 -1.51 -0.96 -8.23
C VAL A 441 -0.82 -1.41 -6.94
N ASP A 442 0.50 -1.54 -6.94
CA ASP A 442 1.25 -1.94 -5.74
C ASP A 442 1.25 -0.86 -4.65
N ILE A 443 1.34 0.42 -5.01
CA ILE A 443 1.12 1.53 -4.07
C ILE A 443 -0.28 1.44 -3.44
N SER A 444 -1.33 1.15 -4.21
CA SER A 444 -2.71 1.04 -3.70
C SER A 444 -2.89 -0.18 -2.77
N LYS A 445 -2.24 -1.31 -3.07
CA LYS A 445 -2.24 -2.51 -2.22
C LYS A 445 -1.55 -2.23 -0.87
N CYS A 446 -0.39 -1.58 -0.89
CA CYS A 446 0.43 -1.36 0.30
C CYS A 446 -0.01 -0.14 1.13
N LEU A 447 -0.69 0.85 0.54
CA LEU A 447 -1.21 2.04 1.23
C LEU A 447 -2.74 2.21 0.98
N PRO A 448 -3.61 1.33 1.52
CA PRO A 448 -5.05 1.36 1.22
C PRO A 448 -5.76 2.67 1.61
N SER A 449 -5.22 3.42 2.59
CA SER A 449 -5.76 4.73 2.99
C SER A 449 -5.62 5.80 1.90
N LEU A 450 -4.86 5.53 0.83
CA LEU A 450 -4.61 6.40 -0.32
C LEU A 450 -5.17 5.85 -1.63
N SER A 451 -5.94 4.76 -1.63
CA SER A 451 -6.47 4.15 -2.87
C SER A 451 -7.29 5.13 -3.71
N PHE A 452 -7.99 6.09 -3.09
CA PHE A 452 -8.70 7.16 -3.79
C PHE A 452 -7.74 8.05 -4.58
N GLU A 453 -6.72 8.60 -3.91
CA GLU A 453 -5.68 9.42 -4.54
C GLU A 453 -4.93 8.66 -5.64
N VAL A 454 -4.64 7.37 -5.43
CA VAL A 454 -3.96 6.52 -6.43
C VAL A 454 -4.83 6.31 -7.67
N VAL A 455 -6.14 6.04 -7.54
CA VAL A 455 -7.02 5.93 -8.71
C VAL A 455 -7.08 7.24 -9.49
N GLN A 456 -7.12 8.40 -8.82
CA GLN A 456 -7.03 9.69 -9.52
C GLN A 456 -5.73 9.81 -10.33
N ARG A 457 -4.58 9.46 -9.75
CA ARG A 457 -3.29 9.45 -10.46
C ARG A 457 -3.27 8.49 -11.67
N VAL A 458 -3.94 7.34 -11.58
CA VAL A 458 -4.10 6.38 -12.68
C VAL A 458 -4.99 6.94 -13.79
N VAL A 459 -6.12 7.57 -13.44
CA VAL A 459 -7.00 8.27 -14.39
C VAL A 459 -6.24 9.42 -15.08
N GLU A 460 -5.46 10.22 -14.34
CA GLU A 460 -4.65 11.33 -14.86
C GLU A 460 -3.60 10.85 -15.88
N ILE A 461 -2.83 9.80 -15.59
CA ILE A 461 -1.81 9.29 -16.52
C ILE A 461 -2.43 8.62 -17.76
N LEU A 462 -3.54 7.89 -17.61
CA LEU A 462 -4.25 7.27 -18.73
C LEU A 462 -4.85 8.32 -19.68
N LYS A 463 -5.49 9.38 -19.15
CA LYS A 463 -5.97 10.52 -19.95
C LYS A 463 -4.81 11.16 -20.73
N HIS A 464 -3.71 11.46 -20.04
CA HIS A 464 -2.56 12.10 -20.65
C HIS A 464 -1.96 11.26 -21.78
N PHE A 465 -1.77 9.96 -21.56
CA PHE A 465 -1.24 9.04 -22.56
C PHE A 465 -2.13 8.97 -23.81
N ASN A 466 -3.46 8.89 -23.64
CA ASN A 466 -4.40 8.85 -24.76
C ASN A 466 -4.35 10.13 -25.59
N THR A 467 -4.53 11.29 -24.94
CA THR A 467 -4.52 12.60 -25.60
C THR A 467 -3.20 12.87 -26.30
N ARG A 468 -2.06 12.56 -25.67
CA ARG A 468 -0.74 12.79 -26.27
C ARG A 468 -0.49 11.85 -27.44
N THR A 469 -0.88 10.57 -27.34
CA THR A 469 -0.78 9.64 -28.48
C THR A 469 -1.61 10.12 -29.68
N CYS A 470 -2.84 10.58 -29.46
CA CYS A 470 -3.68 11.15 -30.51
C CYS A 470 -3.01 12.37 -31.19
N GLN A 471 -2.47 13.31 -30.41
CA GLN A 471 -1.73 14.45 -30.94
C GLN A 471 -0.50 14.04 -31.76
N LEU A 472 0.26 13.05 -31.29
CA LEU A 472 1.48 12.58 -31.95
C LEU A 472 1.19 11.89 -33.28
N VAL A 473 0.11 11.09 -33.33
CA VAL A 473 -0.18 10.12 -34.40
C VAL A 473 -1.22 10.65 -35.39
N LEU A 474 -2.36 11.16 -34.93
CA LEU A 474 -3.41 11.75 -35.78
C LEU A 474 -3.18 13.25 -36.01
N GLY A 475 -2.72 13.98 -34.98
CA GLY A 475 -2.34 15.39 -35.07
C GLY A 475 -0.97 15.66 -35.71
N ALA A 476 -0.28 14.62 -36.20
CA ALA A 476 1.07 14.66 -36.76
C ALA A 476 2.17 15.26 -35.85
N GLY A 477 1.92 15.39 -34.55
CA GLY A 477 2.85 16.00 -33.59
C GLY A 477 4.20 15.29 -33.48
N ALA A 478 4.28 13.98 -33.74
CA ALA A 478 5.54 13.24 -33.73
C ALA A 478 6.51 13.66 -34.84
N MET A 479 6.02 14.38 -35.87
CA MET A 479 6.91 15.03 -36.86
C MET A 479 7.67 16.23 -36.28
N GLN A 480 7.15 16.86 -35.22
CA GLN A 480 7.75 18.02 -34.57
C GLN A 480 8.64 17.62 -33.38
N VAL A 481 8.19 16.65 -32.55
CA VAL A 481 8.90 16.30 -31.30
C VAL A 481 9.76 15.04 -31.41
N SER A 482 9.32 14.03 -32.16
CA SER A 482 10.01 12.73 -32.29
C SER A 482 10.97 12.68 -33.49
N GLY A 483 11.07 13.77 -34.26
CA GLY A 483 11.94 13.86 -35.45
C GLY A 483 11.49 13.00 -36.65
N LEU A 484 10.27 12.44 -36.63
CA LEU A 484 9.78 11.60 -37.72
C LEU A 484 9.51 12.43 -38.98
N LYS A 485 10.14 12.06 -40.10
CA LYS A 485 9.92 12.75 -41.40
C LYS A 485 8.48 12.64 -41.92
N SER A 486 7.74 11.61 -41.50
CA SER A 486 6.34 11.39 -41.86
C SER A 486 5.68 10.37 -40.92
N ILE A 487 4.37 10.45 -40.72
CA ILE A 487 3.59 9.41 -40.05
C ILE A 487 3.13 8.40 -41.10
N THR A 488 3.53 7.14 -40.95
CA THR A 488 3.21 6.05 -41.89
C THR A 488 2.01 5.24 -41.42
N SER A 489 1.41 4.45 -42.32
CA SER A 489 0.38 3.46 -41.96
C SER A 489 0.85 2.45 -40.91
N LYS A 490 2.16 2.12 -40.90
CA LYS A 490 2.77 1.27 -39.86
C LYS A 490 2.77 1.94 -38.48
N HIS A 491 3.06 3.25 -38.41
CA HIS A 491 3.00 3.99 -37.14
C HIS A 491 1.56 4.05 -36.62
N LEU A 492 0.58 4.34 -37.49
CA LEU A 492 -0.85 4.30 -37.16
C LEU A 492 -1.28 2.92 -36.63
N ALA A 493 -0.85 1.83 -37.28
CA ALA A 493 -1.17 0.47 -36.86
C ALA A 493 -0.60 0.13 -35.47
N LEU A 494 0.67 0.46 -35.21
CA LEU A 494 1.29 0.23 -33.90
C LEU A 494 0.68 1.11 -32.80
N ALA A 495 0.30 2.35 -33.10
CA ALA A 495 -0.48 3.16 -32.17
C ALA A 495 -1.84 2.53 -31.85
N SER A 496 -2.58 2.02 -32.85
CA SER A 496 -3.85 1.30 -32.61
C SER A 496 -3.65 0.04 -31.76
N GLN A 497 -2.56 -0.71 -31.93
CA GLN A 497 -2.23 -1.86 -31.10
C GLN A 497 -2.09 -1.47 -29.62
N ILE A 498 -1.33 -0.41 -29.32
CA ILE A 498 -1.15 0.09 -27.95
C ILE A 498 -2.45 0.63 -27.35
N ILE A 499 -3.19 1.45 -28.08
CA ILE A 499 -4.48 2.00 -27.61
C ILE A 499 -5.49 0.88 -27.35
N SER A 500 -5.49 -0.17 -28.19
CA SER A 500 -6.32 -1.36 -28.00
C SER A 500 -5.88 -2.20 -26.79
N PHE A 501 -4.57 -2.38 -26.59
CA PHE A 501 -4.02 -3.08 -25.42
C PHE A 501 -4.41 -2.36 -24.12
N VAL A 502 -4.20 -1.05 -24.04
CA VAL A 502 -4.54 -0.27 -22.85
C VAL A 502 -6.05 -0.26 -22.60
N HIS A 503 -6.87 -0.14 -23.66
CA HIS A 503 -8.33 -0.29 -23.56
C HIS A 503 -8.73 -1.64 -22.93
N SER A 504 -8.13 -2.74 -23.38
CA SER A 504 -8.38 -4.08 -22.83
C SER A 504 -7.84 -4.27 -21.40
N LEU A 505 -6.82 -3.50 -21.00
CA LEU A 505 -6.18 -3.59 -19.68
C LEU A 505 -6.90 -2.78 -18.59
N ILE A 506 -7.60 -1.69 -18.96
CA ILE A 506 -8.32 -0.83 -18.00
C ILE A 506 -9.32 -1.62 -17.12
N PRO A 507 -10.12 -2.59 -17.63
CA PRO A 507 -10.98 -3.43 -16.79
C PRO A 507 -10.27 -4.16 -15.65
N ASP A 508 -9.08 -4.72 -15.89
CA ASP A 508 -8.29 -5.43 -14.87
C ASP A 508 -7.72 -4.44 -13.83
N ILE A 509 -7.19 -3.31 -14.29
CA ILE A 509 -6.70 -2.24 -13.41
C ILE A 509 -7.84 -1.70 -12.53
N ARG A 510 -9.03 -1.45 -13.12
CA ARG A 510 -10.25 -1.05 -12.39
C ARG A 510 -10.62 -2.08 -11.34
N ARG A 511 -10.64 -3.37 -11.70
CA ARG A 511 -10.98 -4.47 -10.80
C ARG A 511 -10.06 -4.50 -9.58
N VAL A 512 -8.74 -4.42 -9.78
CA VAL A 512 -7.75 -4.48 -8.69
C VAL A 512 -7.75 -3.22 -7.81
N LEU A 513 -7.78 -2.01 -8.40
CA LEU A 513 -7.69 -0.76 -7.64
C LEU A 513 -8.90 -0.51 -6.73
N PHE A 514 -10.09 -1.00 -7.10
CA PHE A 514 -11.33 -0.72 -6.37
C PHE A 514 -11.63 -1.72 -5.25
N LEU A 515 -10.84 -2.79 -5.09
CA LEU A 515 -11.02 -3.82 -4.05
C LEU A 515 -11.05 -3.27 -2.61
N LYS A 516 -10.36 -2.15 -2.35
CA LYS A 516 -10.22 -1.55 -1.01
C LYS A 516 -10.85 -0.15 -0.87
N ILE A 517 -11.55 0.33 -1.91
CA ILE A 517 -12.17 1.66 -1.90
C ILE A 517 -13.55 1.58 -1.22
N PRO A 518 -13.90 2.48 -0.27
CA PRO A 518 -15.24 2.53 0.31
C PRO A 518 -16.31 2.89 -0.72
N GLU A 519 -17.47 2.23 -0.65
CA GLU A 519 -18.56 2.33 -1.64
C GLU A 519 -18.97 3.77 -1.96
N ALA A 520 -19.07 4.62 -0.93
CA ALA A 520 -19.43 6.04 -1.04
C ALA A 520 -18.52 6.88 -1.96
N ARG A 521 -17.32 6.39 -2.32
CA ARG A 521 -16.39 7.04 -3.27
C ARG A 521 -16.20 6.28 -4.57
N LYS A 522 -16.68 5.03 -4.69
CA LYS A 522 -16.49 4.21 -5.89
C LYS A 522 -17.17 4.82 -7.12
N HIS A 523 -18.46 5.15 -7.03
CA HIS A 523 -19.25 5.59 -8.18
C HIS A 523 -18.63 6.74 -8.99
N LEU A 524 -18.09 7.76 -8.31
CA LEU A 524 -17.43 8.90 -8.97
C LEU A 524 -16.13 8.50 -9.68
N LEU A 525 -15.31 7.67 -9.05
CA LEU A 525 -14.05 7.21 -9.64
C LEU A 525 -14.28 6.19 -10.77
N MET A 526 -15.33 5.37 -10.68
CA MET A 526 -15.74 4.44 -11.74
C MET A 526 -16.14 5.21 -13.00
N SER A 527 -17.03 6.21 -12.89
CA SER A 527 -17.46 6.98 -14.05
C SER A 527 -16.32 7.79 -14.70
N GLU A 528 -15.35 8.24 -13.91
CA GLU A 528 -14.12 8.85 -14.47
C GLU A 528 -13.30 7.87 -15.32
N LEU A 529 -13.15 6.62 -14.87
CA LEU A 529 -12.37 5.58 -15.55
C LEU A 529 -13.14 4.95 -16.73
N ASP A 530 -14.46 4.87 -16.64
CA ASP A 530 -15.34 4.44 -17.73
C ASP A 530 -15.32 5.46 -18.88
N ARG A 531 -15.32 6.77 -18.57
CA ARG A 531 -15.08 7.82 -19.58
C ARG A 531 -13.72 7.65 -20.25
N VAL A 532 -12.66 7.42 -19.47
CA VAL A 532 -11.32 7.17 -20.03
C VAL A 532 -11.33 5.94 -20.95
N THR A 533 -11.99 4.85 -20.56
CA THR A 533 -12.14 3.66 -21.39
C THR A 533 -12.80 3.99 -22.74
N GLN A 534 -13.87 4.79 -22.69
CA GLN A 534 -14.56 5.27 -23.90
C GLN A 534 -13.66 6.20 -24.75
N ASP A 535 -12.85 7.08 -24.15
CA ASP A 535 -11.91 7.95 -24.86
C ASP A 535 -10.84 7.13 -25.62
N TYR A 536 -10.36 6.01 -25.07
CA TYR A 536 -9.45 5.09 -25.77
C TYR A 536 -10.16 4.38 -26.93
N LYS A 537 -11.42 3.98 -26.76
CA LYS A 537 -12.23 3.36 -27.83
C LYS A 537 -12.43 4.31 -29.00
N VAL A 538 -12.84 5.56 -28.74
CA VAL A 538 -13.04 6.59 -29.78
C VAL A 538 -11.74 6.82 -30.56
N HIS A 539 -10.63 7.03 -29.86
CA HIS A 539 -9.33 7.27 -30.49
C HIS A 539 -8.87 6.08 -31.36
N ARG A 540 -9.07 4.84 -30.92
CA ARG A 540 -8.81 3.64 -31.75
C ARG A 540 -9.64 3.65 -33.03
N ASP A 541 -10.93 3.95 -32.90
CA ASP A 541 -11.88 3.92 -34.02
C ASP A 541 -11.60 5.09 -35.03
N GLU A 542 -11.09 6.21 -34.55
CA GLU A 542 -10.52 7.29 -35.38
C GLU A 542 -9.25 6.85 -36.14
N ILE A 543 -8.32 6.13 -35.50
CA ILE A 543 -7.13 5.58 -36.17
C ILE A 543 -7.55 4.59 -37.27
N HIS A 544 -8.51 3.70 -37.00
CA HIS A 544 -9.03 2.77 -38.00
C HIS A 544 -9.68 3.51 -39.18
N THR A 545 -10.47 4.55 -38.90
CA THR A 545 -11.08 5.41 -39.93
C THR A 545 -10.00 6.08 -40.79
N LYS A 546 -8.91 6.58 -40.17
CA LYS A 546 -7.80 7.21 -40.89
C LYS A 546 -7.01 6.21 -41.74
N LEU A 547 -6.79 4.99 -41.26
CA LEU A 547 -6.18 3.90 -42.04
C LEU A 547 -7.02 3.56 -43.27
N VAL A 548 -8.34 3.38 -43.11
CA VAL A 548 -9.27 3.13 -44.22
C VAL A 548 -9.28 4.30 -45.23
N GLN A 549 -9.21 5.54 -44.76
CA GLN A 549 -9.07 6.71 -45.65
C GLN A 549 -7.78 6.63 -46.48
N ILE A 550 -6.62 6.37 -45.86
CA ILE A 550 -5.33 6.24 -46.55
C ILE A 550 -5.36 5.10 -47.59
N MET A 551 -6.00 3.97 -47.26
CA MET A 551 -6.19 2.86 -48.20
C MET A 551 -7.06 3.26 -49.39
N ARG A 552 -8.16 3.99 -49.17
CA ARG A 552 -9.04 4.52 -50.24
C ARG A 552 -8.31 5.52 -51.14
N GLU A 553 -7.54 6.45 -50.57
CA GLU A 553 -6.72 7.42 -51.31
C GLU A 553 -5.70 6.72 -52.21
N ARG A 554 -4.99 5.71 -51.69
CA ARG A 554 -4.04 4.89 -52.45
C ARG A 554 -4.73 4.07 -53.55
N LEU A 555 -5.88 3.47 -53.27
CA LEU A 555 -6.68 2.74 -54.26
C LEU A 555 -7.09 3.66 -55.42
N LEU A 556 -7.64 4.85 -55.12
CA LEU A 556 -8.02 5.84 -56.14
C LEU A 556 -6.82 6.35 -56.95
N ALA A 557 -5.67 6.56 -56.30
CA ALA A 557 -4.44 6.96 -56.99
C ALA A 557 -3.92 5.87 -57.96
N ASN A 558 -4.09 4.60 -57.63
CA ASN A 558 -3.72 3.48 -58.51
C ASN A 558 -4.76 3.26 -59.62
N LEU A 559 -6.06 3.39 -59.33
CA LEU A 559 -7.12 3.33 -60.34
C LEU A 559 -6.96 4.40 -61.44
N ARG A 560 -6.47 5.60 -61.10
CA ARG A 560 -6.18 6.65 -62.09
C ARG A 560 -5.04 6.31 -63.06
N LYS A 561 -4.12 5.41 -62.68
CA LYS A 561 -3.03 4.92 -63.55
C LYS A 561 -3.45 3.76 -64.44
N LEU A 562 -4.51 3.04 -64.04
CA LEU A 562 -4.93 1.81 -64.69
C LEU A 562 -5.28 1.99 -66.19
N PRO A 563 -5.96 3.05 -66.67
CA PRO A 563 -6.25 3.22 -68.09
C PRO A 563 -5.01 3.22 -68.99
N GLN A 564 -3.95 3.92 -68.58
CA GLN A 564 -2.67 3.97 -69.34
C GLN A 564 -1.98 2.61 -69.40
N ILE A 565 -2.20 1.76 -68.40
CA ILE A 565 -1.67 0.39 -68.35
C ILE A 565 -2.52 -0.53 -69.24
N VAL A 566 -3.85 -0.36 -69.24
CA VAL A 566 -4.77 -1.09 -70.11
C VAL A 566 -4.52 -0.82 -71.60
N GLU A 567 -4.12 0.41 -71.97
CA GLU A 567 -3.71 0.73 -73.35
C GLU A 567 -2.53 -0.13 -73.81
N SER A 568 -1.57 -0.46 -72.93
CA SER A 568 -0.45 -1.35 -73.25
C SER A 568 -0.78 -2.85 -73.29
N TRP A 569 -1.96 -3.28 -72.83
CA TRP A 569 -2.36 -4.70 -72.85
C TRP A 569 -2.69 -5.24 -74.25
N ASN A 570 -2.84 -4.36 -75.25
CA ASN A 570 -3.02 -4.76 -76.65
C ASN A 570 -1.68 -4.89 -77.42
N GLY A 571 -0.53 -4.80 -76.73
CA GLY A 571 0.79 -5.07 -77.30
C GLY A 571 1.05 -6.57 -77.49
N PRO A 572 2.14 -6.95 -78.18
CA PRO A 572 2.57 -8.34 -78.25
C PRO A 572 2.91 -8.88 -76.86
N ASP A 573 2.54 -10.13 -76.57
CA ASP A 573 2.76 -10.77 -75.26
C ASP A 573 4.24 -10.74 -74.86
N ASP A 574 4.52 -10.06 -73.75
CA ASP A 574 5.83 -10.07 -73.11
C ASP A 574 5.94 -11.38 -72.29
N ASN A 575 6.79 -12.31 -72.73
CA ASN A 575 6.91 -13.68 -72.18
C ASN A 575 7.51 -13.74 -70.76
N ASP A 576 7.51 -12.63 -70.01
CA ASP A 576 8.06 -12.56 -68.66
C ASP A 576 7.04 -13.09 -67.63
N SER A 577 7.38 -14.20 -66.98
CA SER A 577 6.55 -14.86 -65.95
C SER A 577 6.45 -14.09 -64.63
N GLN A 578 6.99 -12.88 -64.57
CA GLN A 578 7.02 -12.01 -63.41
C GLN A 578 5.75 -11.17 -63.27
N PRO A 579 5.23 -10.96 -62.03
CA PRO A 579 4.11 -10.04 -61.84
C PRO A 579 4.51 -8.61 -62.25
N SER A 580 3.58 -7.92 -62.92
CA SER A 580 3.84 -6.61 -63.53
C SER A 580 4.39 -5.58 -62.53
N LEU A 581 5.15 -4.60 -63.02
CA LEU A 581 5.69 -3.52 -62.18
C LEU A 581 4.59 -2.77 -61.41
N PHE A 582 3.39 -2.65 -62.00
CA PHE A 582 2.21 -2.11 -61.31
C PHE A 582 1.75 -3.02 -60.17
N ALA A 583 1.60 -4.33 -60.39
CA ALA A 583 1.24 -5.28 -59.33
C ALA A 583 2.27 -5.26 -58.19
N LYS A 584 3.57 -5.38 -58.52
CA LYS A 584 4.68 -5.29 -57.56
C LYS A 584 4.66 -3.97 -56.77
N ALA A 585 4.36 -2.85 -57.41
CA ALA A 585 4.25 -1.55 -56.74
C ALA A 585 3.02 -1.44 -55.82
N VAL A 586 1.87 -2.02 -56.19
CA VAL A 586 0.68 -2.09 -55.33
C VAL A 586 0.94 -2.97 -54.11
N THR A 587 1.46 -4.18 -54.30
CA THR A 587 1.74 -5.13 -53.21
C THR A 587 2.81 -4.65 -52.24
N LYS A 588 3.75 -3.80 -52.66
CA LYS A 588 4.80 -3.23 -51.78
C LYS A 588 4.33 -2.00 -50.98
N VAL A 589 3.14 -1.47 -51.28
CA VAL A 589 2.58 -0.27 -50.64
C VAL A 589 1.43 -0.61 -49.68
N VAL A 590 0.73 -1.72 -49.90
CA VAL A 590 -0.18 -2.34 -48.93
C VAL A 590 0.61 -2.90 -47.74
#